data_AF-A0A1V5GF32-F1
#
_entry.id   AF-A0A1V5GF32-F1
#
_cell.length_a   1.000
_cell.length_b   1.000
_cell.length_c   1.000
_cell.angle_alpha   90.00
_cell.angle_beta   90.00
_cell.angle_gamma   90.00
#
_symmetry.space_group_name_H-M   'P 1'
#
loop_
_entity.id
_entity.type
_entity.pdbx_description
1 polymer ?
#
loop_
_entity_poly.entity_id
_entity_poly.type
_entity_poly.pdbx_seq_one_letter_code
_entity_poly.pdbx_strand_id
1 'polypeptide(L)'
;MFEKLQQKWKVSGPRLALIITTFAIGGSLTGYVGKKIMNLLSIQQDWLWAIIYILIITILWPIAVLIVSIPFGQFRFFQNYIQKIGKKIWGGQKGKGV
;
A
#
# COMPACT_ATOMS: atom_id res chain seq x y z
N MET A 1 -15.83 1.09 15.42
CA MET A 1 -14.61 0.67 14.65
C MET A 1 -13.92 1.85 13.98
N PHE A 2 -14.65 2.68 13.22
CA PHE A 2 -14.10 3.86 12.54
C PHE A 2 -13.43 4.87 13.47
N GLU A 3 -13.99 5.13 14.66
CA GLU A 3 -13.41 6.05 15.65
C GLU A 3 -12.00 5.63 16.12
N LYS A 4 -11.77 4.32 16.30
CA LYS A 4 -10.44 3.79 16.64
C LYS A 4 -9.42 4.07 15.52
N LEU A 5 -9.85 3.98 14.25
CA LEU A 5 -8.99 4.28 13.10
C LEU A 5 -8.74 5.79 12.97
N GLN A 6 -9.76 6.61 13.18
CA GLN A 6 -9.63 8.07 13.21
C GLN A 6 -8.63 8.51 14.28
N GLN A 7 -8.72 7.96 15.49
CA GLN A 7 -7.79 8.25 16.59
C GLN A 7 -6.37 7.75 16.29
N LYS A 8 -6.23 6.52 15.76
CA LYS A 8 -4.92 5.93 15.42
C LYS A 8 -4.18 6.73 14.35
N TRP A 9 -4.90 7.23 13.36
CA TRP A 9 -4.31 7.99 12.24
C TRP A 9 -4.42 9.51 12.40
N LYS A 10 -5.09 9.99 13.45
CA LYS A 10 -5.36 11.41 13.72
C LYS A 10 -6.01 12.12 12.53
N VAL A 11 -7.07 11.52 11.98
CA VAL A 11 -7.80 12.04 10.80
C VAL A 11 -9.28 12.23 11.10
N SER A 12 -9.90 13.24 10.47
CA SER A 12 -11.34 13.47 10.54
C SER A 12 -12.13 12.41 9.77
N GLY A 13 -13.44 12.29 10.04
CA GLY A 13 -14.31 11.32 9.38
C GLY A 13 -14.28 11.34 7.85
N PRO A 14 -14.45 12.51 7.20
CA PRO A 14 -14.37 12.61 5.74
C PRO A 14 -12.99 12.21 5.20
N ARG A 15 -11.91 12.56 5.91
CA ARG A 15 -10.55 12.17 5.52
C ARG A 15 -10.34 10.66 5.63
N LEU A 16 -10.89 10.03 6.67
CA LEU A 16 -10.84 8.57 6.81
C LEU A 16 -11.57 7.89 5.65
N ALA A 17 -12.75 8.38 5.25
CA ALA A 17 -13.48 7.85 4.11
C ALA A 17 -12.63 7.91 2.82
N LEU A 18 -11.99 9.06 2.54
CA LEU A 18 -11.09 9.21 1.39
C LEU A 18 -9.90 8.24 1.44
N ILE A 19 -9.32 8.02 2.62
CA ILE A 19 -8.22 7.08 2.81
C ILE A 19 -8.68 5.65 2.50
N ILE A 20 -9.83 5.24 3.02
CA ILE A 20 -10.39 3.89 2.77
C ILE A 20 -10.70 3.72 1.28
N THR A 21 -11.31 4.71 0.64
CA THR A 21 -11.57 4.70 -0.81
C THR A 21 -10.27 4.60 -1.61
N THR A 22 -9.23 5.36 -1.22
CA THR A 22 -7.92 5.30 -1.86
C THR A 22 -7.27 3.92 -1.70
N PHE A 23 -7.41 3.27 -0.53
CA PHE A 23 -6.94 1.90 -0.34
C PHE A 23 -7.71 0.88 -1.18
N ALA A 24 -9.04 1.04 -1.29
CA ALA A 24 -9.87 0.16 -2.12
C ALA A 24 -9.46 0.26 -3.60
N ILE A 25 -9.39 1.48 -4.13
CA ILE A 25 -9.01 1.73 -5.53
C ILE A 25 -7.55 1.30 -5.77
N GLY A 26 -6.63 1.71 -4.90
CA GLY A 26 -5.21 1.34 -5.00
C GLY A 26 -5.00 -0.18 -4.92
N GLY A 27 -5.72 -0.88 -4.04
CA GLY A 27 -5.69 -2.33 -3.92
C GLY A 27 -6.21 -3.04 -5.18
N SER A 28 -7.37 -2.62 -5.68
CA SER A 28 -7.93 -3.14 -6.94
C SER A 28 -7.01 -2.90 -8.13
N LEU A 29 -6.44 -1.69 -8.24
CA LEU A 29 -5.50 -1.33 -9.30
C LEU A 29 -4.24 -2.19 -9.26
N THR A 30 -3.67 -2.36 -8.06
CA THR A 30 -2.49 -3.22 -7.85
C THR A 30 -2.77 -4.65 -8.30
N GLY A 31 -3.90 -5.24 -7.88
CA GLY A 31 -4.32 -6.58 -8.27
C GLY A 31 -4.48 -6.73 -9.79
N TYR A 32 -5.11 -5.75 -10.43
CA TYR A 32 -5.29 -5.72 -11.88
C TYR A 32 -3.95 -5.65 -12.64
N VAL A 33 -3.07 -4.73 -12.26
CA VAL A 33 -1.74 -4.58 -12.88
C VAL A 33 -0.87 -5.81 -12.62
N GLY A 34 -0.89 -6.35 -11.40
CA GLY A 34 -0.14 -7.56 -11.05
C GLY A 34 -0.56 -8.75 -11.91
N LYS A 35 -1.87 -8.97 -12.09
CA LYS A 35 -2.38 -10.03 -12.98
C LYS A 35 -1.93 -9.81 -14.43
N LYS A 36 -1.96 -8.56 -14.91
CA LYS A 36 -1.50 -8.23 -16.27
C LYS A 36 -0.01 -8.55 -16.46
N ILE A 37 0.84 -8.25 -15.47
CA ILE A 37 2.27 -8.59 -15.51
C ILE A 37 2.46 -10.11 -15.45
N MET A 38 1.74 -10.83 -14.59
CA MET A 38 1.82 -12.29 -14.51
C MET A 38 1.44 -12.96 -15.83
N ASN A 39 0.41 -12.45 -16.50
CA ASN A 39 -0.01 -12.95 -17.81
C ASN A 39 1.07 -12.72 -18.89
N LEU A 40 1.79 -11.59 -18.82
CA LEU A 40 2.91 -11.31 -19.72
C LEU A 40 4.09 -12.26 -19.48
N LEU A 41 4.36 -12.62 -18.21
CA LEU A 41 5.43 -13.54 -17.84
C LEU A 41 5.13 -15.01 -18.20
N SER A 42 3.88 -15.36 -18.51
CA SER A 42 3.45 -16.71 -18.95
C SER A 42 3.99 -17.85 -18.08
N ILE A 43 3.97 -17.66 -16.75
CA ILE A 43 4.50 -18.63 -15.79
C ILE A 43 3.53 -19.81 -15.68
N GLN A 44 3.98 -21.00 -16.07
CA GLN A 44 3.15 -22.22 -16.12
C GLN A 44 3.01 -22.92 -14.76
N GLN A 45 3.94 -22.67 -13.84
CA GLN A 45 4.01 -23.40 -12.58
C GLN A 45 3.22 -22.67 -11.48
N ASP A 46 2.14 -23.28 -10.97
CA ASP A 46 1.19 -22.63 -10.06
C ASP A 46 1.82 -22.08 -8.77
N TRP A 47 2.71 -22.85 -8.13
CA TRP A 47 3.36 -22.43 -6.88
C TRP A 47 4.31 -21.25 -7.11
N LEU A 48 5.03 -21.25 -8.24
CA LEU A 48 5.95 -20.19 -8.63
C LEU A 48 5.17 -18.93 -9.03
N TRP A 49 4.05 -19.12 -9.73
CA TRP A 49 3.10 -18.06 -10.08
C TRP A 49 2.63 -17.33 -8.83
N ALA A 50 2.20 -18.07 -7.79
CA ALA A 50 1.73 -17.48 -6.55
C ALA A 50 2.81 -16.66 -5.83
N ILE A 51 4.03 -17.19 -5.71
CA ILE A 51 5.16 -16.49 -5.07
C ILE A 51 5.48 -15.19 -5.81
N ILE A 52 5.62 -15.27 -7.13
CA ILE A 52 5.98 -14.10 -7.95
C ILE A 52 4.85 -13.07 -7.93
N TYR A 53 3.60 -13.51 -8.00
CA TYR A 53 2.45 -12.62 -7.89
C TYR A 53 2.45 -11.86 -6.56
N ILE A 54 2.69 -12.53 -5.43
CA ILE A 54 2.76 -11.88 -4.11
C ILE A 54 3.91 -10.86 -4.07
N LEU A 55 5.09 -11.19 -4.58
CA LEU A 55 6.23 -10.27 -4.62
C LEU A 55 5.90 -9.02 -5.47
N ILE A 56 5.34 -9.22 -6.66
CA ILE A 56 4.95 -8.14 -7.57
C ILE A 56 3.91 -7.22 -6.93
N ILE A 57 2.82 -7.78 -6.38
CA ILE A 57 1.77 -7.01 -5.72
C ILE A 57 2.34 -6.21 -4.54
N THR A 58 3.22 -6.81 -3.75
CA THR A 58 3.83 -6.14 -2.59
C THR A 58 4.65 -4.92 -3.00
N ILE A 59 5.39 -5.00 -4.11
CA ILE A 59 6.20 -3.89 -4.64
C ILE A 59 5.34 -2.84 -5.36
N LEU A 60 4.32 -3.27 -6.11
CA LEU A 60 3.42 -2.38 -6.84
C LEU A 60 2.48 -1.58 -5.93
N TRP A 61 2.01 -2.20 -4.85
CA TRP A 61 1.01 -1.62 -3.96
C TRP A 61 1.35 -0.20 -3.46
N PRO A 62 2.55 0.08 -2.89
CA PRO A 62 2.88 1.43 -2.43
C PRO A 62 2.86 2.46 -3.58
N ILE A 63 3.25 2.06 -4.79
CA ILE A 63 3.24 2.91 -5.98
C ILE A 63 1.79 3.21 -6.39
N ALA A 64 0.95 2.18 -6.49
CA ALA A 64 -0.45 2.31 -6.87
C ALA A 64 -1.24 3.19 -5.90
N VAL A 65 -1.07 2.98 -4.58
CA VAL A 65 -1.72 3.78 -3.54
C VAL A 65 -1.28 5.25 -3.60
N LEU A 66 0.00 5.51 -3.86
CA LEU A 66 0.49 6.90 -4.02
C LEU A 66 -0.12 7.56 -5.25
N ILE A 67 -0.16 6.90 -6.40
CA ILE A 67 -0.77 7.43 -7.64
C ILE A 67 -2.24 7.77 -7.41
N VAL A 68 -3.00 6.82 -6.85
CA VAL A 68 -4.44 7.02 -6.58
C VAL A 68 -4.65 8.14 -5.56
N SER A 69 -3.74 8.34 -4.61
CA SER A 69 -3.90 9.39 -3.59
C SER A 69 -3.71 10.83 -4.08
N ILE A 70 -3.17 11.03 -5.29
CA ILE A 70 -2.96 12.35 -5.92
C ILE A 70 -4.28 13.09 -6.14
N PRO A 71 -5.27 12.54 -6.89
CA PRO A 71 -6.56 13.22 -7.11
C PRO A 71 -7.35 13.47 -5.83
N PHE A 72 -7.15 12.68 -4.77
CA PHE A 72 -7.85 12.84 -3.48
C PHE A 72 -7.14 13.78 -2.49
N GLY A 73 -5.99 14.36 -2.87
CA GLY A 73 -5.20 15.26 -2.02
C GLY A 73 -4.63 14.60 -0.75
N GLN A 74 -4.60 13.26 -0.68
CA GLN A 74 -4.08 12.51 0.47
C GLN A 74 -2.62 12.05 0.28
N PHE A 75 -1.94 12.48 -0.78
CA PHE A 75 -0.58 12.06 -1.11
C PHE A 75 0.42 12.17 0.05
N ARG A 76 0.46 13.31 0.75
CA ARG A 76 1.36 13.49 1.92
C ARG A 76 1.07 12.51 3.05
N PHE A 77 -0.20 12.14 3.26
CA PHE A 77 -0.58 11.16 4.26
C PHE A 77 -0.03 9.77 3.91
N PHE A 78 -0.26 9.33 2.67
CA PHE A 78 0.20 8.00 2.22
C PHE A 78 1.71 7.91 2.09
N GLN A 79 2.38 8.97 1.63
CA GLN A 79 3.84 9.02 1.59
C GLN A 79 4.43 8.85 3.01
N ASN A 80 3.91 9.58 3.99
CA ASN A 80 4.34 9.44 5.39
C ASN A 80 4.03 8.05 5.95
N TYR A 81 2.89 7.48 5.59
CA TYR A 81 2.49 6.14 6.01
C TYR A 81 3.43 5.05 5.45
N ILE A 82 3.71 5.08 4.14
CA ILE A 82 4.62 4.15 3.47
C ILE A 82 6.05 4.32 4.02
N GLN A 83 6.53 5.55 4.21
CA GLN A 83 7.84 5.80 4.81
C GLN A 83 7.96 5.24 6.23
N LYS A 84 6.91 5.34 7.06
CA LYS A 84 6.91 4.73 8.40
C LYS A 84 6.99 3.21 8.33
N ILE A 85 6.28 2.59 7.38
CA ILE A 85 6.35 1.13 7.16
C ILE A 85 7.73 0.73 6.66
N GLY A 86 8.26 1.42 5.65
CA GLY A 86 9.60 1.15 5.10
C GLY A 86 10.69 1.30 6.16
N LYS A 87 10.62 2.32 7.02
CA LYS A 87 11.52 2.47 8.17
C LYS A 87 11.40 1.33 9.18
N LYS A 88 10.23 0.70 9.32
CA LYS A 88 10.06 -0.45 10.22
C LYS A 88 10.60 -1.75 9.61
N ILE A 89 10.43 -1.93 8.30
CA ILE A 89 10.90 -3.10 7.56
C ILE A 89 12.42 -3.06 7.36
N TRP A 90 12.96 -1.90 6.98
CA TRP A 90 14.38 -1.73 6.66
C TRP A 90 15.21 -1.16 7.81
N GLY A 91 14.60 -0.32 8.65
CA GLY A 91 15.28 0.42 9.72
C GLY A 91 15.11 -0.21 11.10
N GLY A 92 15.09 -1.54 11.18
CA GLY A 92 15.18 -2.25 12.46
C GLY A 92 16.38 -1.72 13.27
N GLN A 93 16.08 -1.00 14.35
CA GLN A 93 16.97 -0.49 15.38
C GLN A 93 18.10 0.48 14.93
N LYS A 94 17.82 1.78 15.01
CA LYS A 94 18.76 2.67 15.71
C LYS A 94 18.11 3.05 17.03
N GLY A 95 18.40 2.24 18.06
CA GLY A 95 18.22 2.66 19.44
C GLY A 95 18.92 4.00 19.62
N LYS A 96 18.16 5.02 19.97
CA LYS A 96 18.74 6.22 20.56
C LYS A 96 19.13 5.82 21.98
N GLY A 97 20.37 5.36 22.14
CA GLY A 97 21.07 5.46 23.41
C GLY A 97 21.18 6.95 23.74
N VAL A 98 20.39 7.37 24.72
CA VAL A 98 20.70 8.51 25.59
C VAL A 98 21.51 7.94 26.74
#